data_AF-A0A9Q0PHT8-F1
#
_entry.id   AF-A0A9Q0PHT8-F1
#
_cell.length_a   1.000
_cell.length_b   1.000
_cell.length_c   1.000
_cell.angle_alpha   90.00
_cell.angle_beta   90.00
_cell.angle_gamma   90.00
#
_symmetry.space_group_name_H-M   'P 1'
#
loop_
_entity.id
_entity.type
_entity.pdbx_description
1 polymer ?
#
loop_
_entity_poly.entity_id
_entity_poly.type
_entity_poly.pdbx_seq_one_letter_code
_entity_poly.pdbx_strand_id
1 'polypeptide(L)' 'MLLRYLKWRREFVPNGSIYLLETPNEVPQNKMFLQGSDKKGRPITVILGARHFQSKGGLEEFKR' A
#
# COMPACT_ATOMS: atom_id res chain seq x y z
N MET A 1 -8.87 18.75 1.63
CA MET A 1 -8.28 17.39 1.67
C MET A 1 -9.13 16.35 0.96
N LEU A 2 -10.45 16.33 1.15
CA LEU A 2 -11.37 15.38 0.52
C LEU A 2 -11.26 15.33 -1.02
N LEU A 3 -11.36 16.47 -1.72
CA LEU A 3 -11.31 16.48 -3.20
C LEU A 3 -9.99 15.94 -3.77
N ARG A 4 -8.86 16.20 -3.09
CA ARG A 4 -7.55 15.66 -3.48
C ARG A 4 -7.49 14.15 -3.27
N TYR A 5 -8.02 13.66 -2.15
CA TYR A 5 -8.11 12.22 -1.89
C TYR A 5 -9.00 11.52 -2.93
N LEU A 6 -10.17 12.07 -3.25
CA LEU A 6 -11.09 11.48 -4.23
C LEU A 6 -10.48 11.44 -5.63
N LYS A 7 -9.75 12.48 -6.03
CA LYS A 7 -9.01 12.49 -7.29
C LYS A 7 -7.97 11.36 -7.32
N TRP A 8 -7.09 11.30 -6.32
CA TRP A 8 -6.09 10.25 -6.22
C TRP A 8 -6.71 8.84 -6.18
N ARG A 9 -7.78 8.64 -5.39
CA ARG A 9 -8.42 7.33 -5.23
C ARG A 9 -9.02 6.82 -6.54
N ARG A 10 -9.60 7.71 -7.35
CA ARG A 10 -10.13 7.36 -8.69
C ARG A 10 -9.02 7.01 -9.68
N GLU A 11 -7.85 7.65 -9.56
CA GLU A 11 -6.70 7.44 -10.44
C GLU A 11 -5.87 6.21 -10.06
N PHE A 12 -5.80 5.84 -8.77
CA PHE A 12 -4.96 4.74 -8.28
C PHE A 12 -5.71 3.46 -7.93
N VAL A 13 -7.04 3.54 -7.72
CA VAL A 13 -7.92 2.40 -7.40
C VAL A 13 -9.29 2.59 -8.08
N PRO A 14 -9.37 2.49 -9.42
CA PRO A 14 -10.55 2.77 -10.22
C PRO A 14 -11.69 1.80 -9.92
N ASN A 15 -11.38 0.57 -9.54
CA ASN A 15 -12.36 -0.45 -9.12
C ASN A 15 -12.85 -0.23 -7.68
N GLY A 16 -12.41 0.83 -7.00
CA GLY A 16 -12.82 1.20 -5.64
C GLY A 16 -12.24 0.31 -4.52
N SER A 17 -11.74 -0.88 -4.86
CA SER A 17 -11.14 -1.86 -3.96
C SER A 17 -9.87 -2.47 -4.58
N ILE A 18 -9.04 -3.09 -3.73
CA ILE A 18 -7.85 -3.85 -4.15
C ILE A 18 -7.99 -5.24 -3.53
N TYR A 19 -8.05 -6.27 -4.36
CA TYR A 19 -8.09 -7.66 -3.96
C TYR A 19 -6.69 -8.21 -3.70
N LEU A 20 -6.60 -9.34 -3.00
CA LEU A 20 -5.32 -9.99 -2.72
C LEU A 20 -4.66 -10.58 -3.98
N LEU A 21 -5.47 -11.18 -4.86
CA LEU A 21 -5.01 -11.72 -6.16
C LEU A 21 -4.41 -10.65 -7.06
N GLU A 22 -4.80 -9.42 -6.81
CA GLU A 22 -4.36 -8.25 -7.51
C GLU A 22 -2.93 -7.87 -7.09
N THR A 23 -2.47 -8.20 -5.86
CA THR A 23 -1.16 -7.83 -5.29
C THR A 23 -0.15 -8.99 -5.15
N PRO A 24 0.07 -9.82 -6.20
CA PRO A 24 0.85 -11.05 -6.08
C PRO A 24 2.34 -10.82 -5.81
N ASN A 25 2.90 -9.65 -6.15
CA ASN A 25 4.30 -9.34 -5.87
C ASN A 25 4.50 -8.47 -4.62
N GLU A 26 3.47 -7.74 -4.17
CA GLU A 26 3.60 -6.79 -3.05
C GLU A 26 3.41 -7.45 -1.69
N VAL A 27 2.40 -8.33 -1.55
CA VAL A 27 2.12 -9.01 -0.27
C VAL A 27 3.24 -10.00 0.09
N PRO A 28 3.75 -10.84 -0.83
CA PRO A 28 4.81 -11.80 -0.50
C PRO A 28 6.15 -11.17 -0.10
N GLN A 29 6.43 -9.92 -0.48
CA GLN A 29 7.62 -9.21 -0.03
C GLN A 29 7.68 -9.05 1.50
N ASN A 30 6.53 -9.18 2.20
CA ASN A 30 6.44 -9.21 3.66
C ASN A 30 7.27 -8.07 4.30
N LYS A 31 7.07 -6.86 3.75
CA LYS A 31 7.88 -5.66 4.04
C LYS A 31 7.13 -4.61 4.86
N MET A 32 5.82 -4.74 5.07
CA MET A 32 5.00 -3.78 5.80
C MET A 32 4.17 -4.51 6.86
N PHE A 33 4.18 -3.98 8.07
CA PHE A 33 3.49 -4.53 9.24
C PHE A 33 2.73 -3.43 9.94
N LEU A 34 1.52 -3.73 10.42
CA LEU A 34 0.77 -2.88 11.33
C LEU A 34 0.83 -3.52 12.71
N GLN A 35 1.60 -2.95 13.64
CA GLN A 35 1.74 -3.53 14.97
C GLN A 35 1.69 -2.46 16.06
N GLY A 36 0.62 -2.53 16.85
CA GLY A 36 0.43 -1.71 18.04
C GLY A 36 0.14 -0.24 17.76
N SER A 37 0.23 0.55 18.82
CA SER A 37 -0.02 1.99 18.81
C SER A 37 1.03 2.73 19.63
N ASP A 38 1.25 4.00 19.30
CA ASP A 38 2.11 4.89 20.07
C ASP A 38 1.49 5.28 21.43
N LYS A 39 2.21 6.06 22.23
CA LYS A 39 1.74 6.56 23.54
C LYS A 39 0.44 7.39 23.48
N LYS A 40 0.03 7.84 22.29
CA LYS A 40 -1.20 8.59 22.03
C LYS A 40 -2.27 7.74 21.35
N GLY A 41 -2.08 6.43 21.25
CA GLY A 41 -3.01 5.50 20.63
C GLY A 41 -2.98 5.50 19.10
N ARG A 42 -1.99 6.13 18.46
CA ARG A 42 -1.90 6.19 16.99
C ARG A 42 -1.31 4.89 16.43
N PRO A 43 -1.90 4.26 15.41
CA PRO A 43 -1.38 3.03 14.84
C PRO A 43 0.05 3.19 14.33
N ILE A 44 0.91 2.20 14.59
CA ILE A 44 2.29 2.18 14.11
C ILE A 44 2.42 1.20 12.94
N THR A 45 2.98 1.70 11.83
CA THR A 45 3.41 0.88 10.71
C THR A 45 4.93 0.70 10.76
N VAL A 46 5.39 -0.54 10.63
CA VAL A 46 6.81 -0.88 10.49
C VAL A 46 7.07 -1.32 9.06
N ILE A 47 8.06 -0.70 8.41
CA ILE A 47 8.46 -1.05 7.04
C ILE A 47 9.92 -1.53 7.04
N LEU A 48 10.14 -2.72 6.51
CA LEU A 48 11.47 -3.28 6.27
C LEU A 48 11.93 -2.92 4.87
N GLY A 49 12.56 -1.75 4.71
CA GLY A 49 13.02 -1.24 3.41
C GLY A 49 13.98 -2.20 2.68
N ALA A 50 14.78 -2.97 3.43
CA ALA A 50 15.68 -3.98 2.85
C ALA A 50 14.96 -5.15 2.14
N ARG A 51 13.67 -5.34 2.40
CA ARG A 51 12.83 -6.34 1.70
C ARG A 51 12.12 -5.77 0.48
N HIS A 52 12.33 -4.50 0.16
CA HIS A 52 11.78 -3.90 -1.05
C HIS A 52 12.44 -4.54 -2.28
N PHE A 53 11.62 -5.15 -3.12
CA PHE A 53 12.05 -5.66 -4.41
C PHE A 53 11.27 -4.92 -5.50
N GLN A 54 11.99 -4.29 -6.43
CA GLN A 54 11.38 -3.65 -7.58
C GLN A 54 10.83 -4.74 -8.52
N SER A 55 9.52 -4.90 -8.57
CA SER A 55 8.89 -5.79 -9.53
C SER A 55 9.00 -5.21 -10.95
N LYS A 56 8.91 -6.06 -11.98
CA LYS A 56 8.99 -5.63 -13.39
C LYS A 56 7.92 -4.60 -13.76
N GLY A 57 6.77 -4.60 -13.07
CA GLY A 57 5.69 -3.65 -13.30
C GLY A 57 5.87 -2.29 -12.62
N GLY A 58 6.83 -2.15 -11.70
CA GLY A 58 7.18 -0.88 -11.07
C GLY A 58 5.97 -0.13 -10.49
N LEU A 59 5.90 1.17 -10.75
CA LEU A 59 4.80 2.02 -10.28
C LEU A 59 3.44 1.65 -10.88
N GLU A 60 3.41 1.13 -12.11
CA GLU A 60 2.17 0.81 -12.81
C GLU A 60 1.53 -0.49 -12.30
N GLU A 61 2.30 -1.38 -11.69
CA GLU A 61 1.75 -2.50 -10.92
C GLU A 61 1.22 -2.05 -9.55
N PHE A 62 1.82 -1.00 -8.98
CA PHE A 62 1.40 -0.44 -7.71
C PHE A 62 0.12 0.41 -7.85
N LYS A 63 -0.05 1.09 -8.99
CA LYS A 63 -1.29 1.71 -9.42
C LYS A 63 -2.26 0.64 -9.93
N ARG A 64 -3.55 0.85 -9.77
CA ARG A 64 -4.60 0.05 -10.42
C ARG A 64 -5.53 0.97 -11.14
#